data_AF-A0A962INK6-F1
#
_entry.id   AF-A0A962INK6-F1
#
_cell.length_a   1.000
_cell.length_b   1.000
_cell.length_c   1.000
_cell.angle_alpha   90.00
_cell.angle_beta   90.00
_cell.angle_gamma   90.00
#
_symmetry.space_group_name_H-M   'P 1'
#
loop_
_entity.id
_entity.type
_entity.pdbx_description
1 polymer ?
#
loop_
_entity_poly.entity_id
_entity_poly.type
_entity_poly.pdbx_seq_one_letter_code
_entity_poly.pdbx_strand_id
1 'polypeptide(L)'
;MTLKHRCHEWLWLAVAIAPVMGTAQTARSVDPAYLAQIIDDEPTLPRGFAPGEREAWAMPDLSRVPLSPPPRSVDAPAEYEKNDGLLIRWGSQNAVLTEMAVAITTGDPEIELFVVVSSSSQQSSASSTLGGAGADLSHIRFVQAPSNSVWMRDYGPRFIDHEGHRAIVDHTYNRNRPLDNAIPAVFAQLLAENKYDIPLVHGGGNFHLFEDNSAYMTS
;
A
#
# COMPACT_ATOMS: atom_id res chain seq x y z
N MET A 1 -58.18 36.95 -41.55
CA MET A 1 -58.10 36.27 -40.24
C MET A 1 -56.94 35.29 -40.36
N THR A 2 -55.74 35.75 -40.01
CA THR A 2 -54.47 35.19 -40.51
C THR A 2 -53.65 34.77 -39.30
N LEU A 3 -53.49 33.45 -39.11
CA LEU A 3 -52.69 32.88 -38.03
C LEU A 3 -51.20 33.23 -38.27
N LYS A 4 -50.62 34.03 -37.37
CA LYS A 4 -49.16 34.23 -37.27
C LYS A 4 -48.58 33.15 -36.36
N HIS A 5 -47.74 32.27 -36.91
CA HIS A 5 -46.90 31.36 -36.14
C HIS A 5 -45.90 32.15 -35.29
N ARG A 6 -45.85 31.89 -33.98
CA ARG A 6 -44.82 32.37 -33.06
C ARG A 6 -43.60 31.45 -33.19
N CYS A 7 -42.48 31.99 -33.66
CA CYS A 7 -41.18 31.33 -33.58
C CYS A 7 -40.64 31.53 -32.15
N HIS A 8 -40.38 30.44 -31.43
CA HIS A 8 -39.70 30.48 -30.14
C HIS A 8 -38.20 30.39 -30.37
N GLU A 9 -37.46 31.46 -30.08
CA GLU A 9 -36.01 31.44 -30.03
C GLU A 9 -35.56 30.74 -28.74
N TRP A 10 -34.85 29.63 -28.89
CA TRP A 10 -34.21 28.92 -27.79
C TRP A 10 -32.80 29.50 -27.63
N LEU A 11 -32.61 30.29 -26.58
CA LEU A 11 -31.30 30.80 -26.16
C LEU A 11 -30.52 29.63 -25.53
N TRP A 12 -29.55 29.07 -26.26
CA TRP A 12 -28.62 28.10 -25.71
C TRP A 12 -27.60 28.82 -24.82
N LEU A 13 -27.70 28.63 -23.51
CA LEU A 13 -26.68 29.04 -22.56
C LEU A 13 -25.54 28.00 -22.60
N ALA A 14 -24.47 28.28 -23.34
CA ALA A 14 -23.27 27.47 -23.31
C ALA A 14 -22.53 27.72 -21.98
N VAL A 15 -22.64 26.78 -21.04
CA VAL A 15 -21.78 26.74 -19.85
C VAL A 15 -20.42 26.25 -20.30
N ALA A 16 -19.44 27.15 -20.38
CA ALA A 16 -18.05 26.79 -20.57
C ALA A 16 -17.54 26.11 -19.29
N ILE A 17 -17.45 24.79 -19.31
CA ILE A 17 -16.69 24.03 -18.31
C ILE A 17 -15.22 24.24 -18.67
N ALA A 18 -14.54 25.15 -17.97
CA ALA A 18 -13.10 25.25 -18.05
C ALA A 18 -12.50 23.94 -17.48
N PRO A 19 -11.59 23.27 -18.20
CA PRO A 19 -10.86 22.16 -17.63
C PRO A 19 -9.98 22.71 -16.49
N VAL A 20 -10.20 22.24 -15.27
CA VAL A 20 -9.22 22.40 -14.20
C VAL A 20 -8.04 21.54 -14.58
N MET A 21 -7.06 22.13 -15.28
CA MET A 21 -5.75 21.52 -15.47
C MET A 21 -5.12 21.45 -14.09
N GLY A 22 -5.15 20.27 -13.46
CA GLY A 22 -4.36 19.99 -12.26
C GLY A 22 -2.91 20.31 -12.57
N THR A 23 -2.27 21.14 -11.75
CA THR A 23 -0.84 21.38 -11.85
C THR A 23 -0.13 20.06 -11.56
N ALA A 24 0.50 19.45 -12.57
CA ALA A 24 1.34 18.29 -12.37
C ALA A 24 2.45 18.67 -11.38
N GLN A 25 2.37 18.17 -10.15
CA GLN A 25 3.37 18.44 -9.15
C GLN A 25 4.58 17.54 -9.44
N THR A 26 5.76 18.14 -9.58
CA THR A 26 6.97 17.35 -9.86
C THR A 26 7.42 16.68 -8.57
N ALA A 27 7.50 15.34 -8.60
CA ALA A 27 8.09 14.55 -7.52
C ALA A 27 9.48 15.09 -7.18
N ARG A 28 9.72 15.38 -5.89
CA ARG A 28 11.01 15.86 -5.41
C ARG A 28 11.97 14.69 -5.21
N SER A 29 13.24 14.91 -5.51
CA SER A 29 14.33 14.00 -5.14
C SER A 29 14.98 14.44 -3.82
N VAL A 30 15.50 13.48 -3.06
CA VAL A 30 16.23 13.76 -1.82
C VAL A 30 17.71 14.00 -2.13
N ASP A 31 18.36 14.88 -1.37
CA ASP A 31 19.81 15.07 -1.44
C ASP A 31 20.52 13.74 -1.07
N PRO A 32 21.37 13.18 -1.95
CA PRO A 32 22.14 11.98 -1.64
C PRO A 32 23.02 12.11 -0.39
N ALA A 33 23.49 13.31 -0.06
CA ALA A 33 24.26 13.55 1.15
C ALA A 33 23.40 13.41 2.42
N TYR A 34 22.11 13.76 2.34
CA TYR A 34 21.16 13.52 3.41
C TYR A 34 20.86 12.02 3.54
N LEU A 35 20.59 11.34 2.42
CA LEU A 35 20.32 9.90 2.41
C LEU A 35 21.47 9.08 3.02
N ALA A 36 22.72 9.47 2.75
CA ALA A 36 23.91 8.80 3.28
C ALA A 36 24.09 8.95 4.81
N GLN A 37 23.39 9.91 5.44
CA GLN A 37 23.44 10.12 6.89
C GLN A 37 22.35 9.35 7.64
N ILE A 38 21.37 8.78 6.94
CA ILE A 38 20.27 8.06 7.56
C ILE A 38 20.78 6.77 8.19
N ILE A 39 20.40 6.55 9.44
CA ILE A 39 20.72 5.36 10.21
C ILE A 39 19.43 4.55 10.36
N ASP A 40 19.50 3.26 10.09
CA ASP A 40 18.39 2.34 10.32
C ASP A 40 18.15 2.15 11.82
N ASP A 41 16.87 2.15 12.22
CA ASP A 41 16.45 1.90 13.60
C ASP A 41 16.69 0.43 14.01
N GLU A 42 16.73 -0.46 13.03
CA GLU A 42 16.79 -1.90 13.16
C GLU A 42 17.79 -2.50 12.17
N PRO A 43 18.40 -3.66 12.47
CA PRO A 43 19.31 -4.30 11.54
C PRO A 43 18.59 -4.77 10.27
N THR A 44 19.26 -4.64 9.12
CA THR A 44 18.77 -5.21 7.86
C THR A 44 18.80 -6.74 7.91
N LEU A 45 17.66 -7.36 7.62
CA LEU A 45 17.52 -8.81 7.52
C LEU A 45 17.97 -9.31 6.14
N PRO A 46 18.51 -10.54 6.02
CA PRO A 46 18.84 -11.11 4.72
C PRO A 46 17.58 -11.39 3.90
N ARG A 47 17.74 -11.51 2.57
CA ARG A 47 16.67 -11.86 1.61
C ARG A 47 15.93 -13.16 1.96
N GLY A 48 16.59 -14.08 2.67
CA GLY A 48 16.05 -15.39 3.05
C GLY A 48 15.63 -15.46 4.52
N PHE A 49 15.93 -16.61 5.13
CA PHE A 49 15.88 -16.79 6.58
C PHE A 49 17.11 -16.11 7.20
N ALA A 50 16.90 -15.38 8.29
CA ALA A 50 17.98 -14.94 9.15
C ALA A 50 18.63 -16.15 9.86
N PRO A 51 19.87 -16.02 10.37
CA PRO A 51 20.53 -17.11 11.10
C PRO A 51 19.63 -17.69 12.21
N GLY A 52 19.45 -19.00 12.22
CA GLY A 52 18.58 -19.70 13.17
C GLY A 52 17.07 -19.66 12.86
N GLU A 53 16.56 -18.73 12.03
CA GLU A 53 15.12 -18.71 11.69
C GLU A 53 14.68 -19.97 10.94
N ARG A 54 15.55 -20.54 10.08
CA ARG A 54 15.23 -21.74 9.31
C ARG A 54 15.11 -22.99 10.19
N GLU A 55 15.92 -23.10 11.23
CA GLU A 55 15.89 -24.24 12.16
C GLU A 55 14.63 -24.22 13.03
N ALA A 56 14.16 -23.01 13.38
CA ALA A 56 12.91 -22.80 14.09
C ALA A 56 11.67 -22.76 13.18
N TRP A 57 11.84 -22.85 11.86
CA TRP A 57 10.71 -22.76 10.93
C TRP A 57 10.06 -24.12 10.73
N ALA A 58 8.75 -24.16 10.99
CA ALA A 58 7.89 -25.27 10.66
C ALA A 58 6.78 -24.77 9.72
N MET A 59 6.33 -25.65 8.81
CA MET A 59 5.17 -25.35 7.99
C MET A 59 3.96 -25.13 8.93
N PRO A 60 3.27 -23.98 8.82
CA PRO A 60 2.08 -23.70 9.61
C PRO A 60 0.99 -24.76 9.39
N ASP A 61 0.32 -25.17 10.47
CA ASP A 61 -0.88 -25.99 10.38
C ASP A 61 -2.07 -25.14 9.93
N LEU A 62 -2.33 -25.15 8.62
CA LEU A 62 -3.41 -24.38 8.01
C LEU A 62 -4.80 -24.97 8.25
N SER A 63 -4.92 -26.19 8.83
CA SER A 63 -6.24 -26.81 9.10
C SER A 63 -7.08 -26.01 10.10
N ARG A 64 -6.43 -25.12 10.85
CA ARG A 64 -7.04 -24.27 11.87
C ARG A 64 -7.32 -22.84 11.39
N VAL A 65 -6.90 -22.49 10.18
CA VAL A 65 -7.20 -21.16 9.63
C VAL A 65 -8.68 -21.17 9.23
N PRO A 66 -9.52 -20.31 9.82
CA PRO A 66 -10.92 -20.22 9.46
C PRO A 66 -11.05 -19.66 8.05
N LEU A 67 -11.08 -20.56 7.06
CA LEU A 67 -11.20 -20.18 5.65
C LEU A 67 -12.55 -19.52 5.44
N SER A 68 -12.50 -18.24 5.06
CA SER A 68 -13.68 -17.46 4.69
C SER A 68 -13.42 -16.93 3.29
N PRO A 69 -13.42 -17.77 2.24
CA PRO A 69 -13.24 -17.26 0.89
C PRO A 69 -14.41 -16.32 0.54
N PRO A 70 -14.18 -15.32 -0.34
CA PRO A 70 -15.26 -14.53 -0.89
C PRO A 70 -16.33 -15.45 -1.53
N PRO A 71 -17.63 -15.20 -1.31
CA PRO A 71 -18.71 -16.05 -1.82
C PRO A 71 -18.89 -15.96 -3.35
N ARG A 72 -18.26 -14.97 -3.99
CA ARG A 72 -18.33 -14.69 -5.42
C ARG A 72 -16.94 -14.47 -5.98
N SER A 73 -16.85 -14.39 -7.31
CA SER A 73 -15.62 -13.98 -7.98
C SER A 73 -15.15 -12.63 -7.47
N VAL A 74 -13.83 -12.51 -7.38
CA VAL A 74 -13.12 -11.30 -6.99
C VAL A 74 -12.15 -10.95 -8.10
N ASP A 75 -11.89 -9.67 -8.27
CA ASP A 75 -10.90 -9.17 -9.22
C ASP A 75 -9.68 -8.68 -8.41
N ALA A 76 -8.50 -9.13 -8.79
CA ALA A 76 -7.27 -8.73 -8.12
C ALA A 76 -6.56 -7.70 -9.01
N PRO A 77 -6.60 -6.40 -8.66
CA PRO A 77 -6.08 -5.37 -9.54
C PRO A 77 -4.58 -5.52 -9.76
N ALA A 78 -4.13 -5.18 -10.97
CA ALA A 78 -2.71 -5.13 -11.29
C ALA A 78 -2.04 -3.95 -10.57
N GLU A 79 -0.73 -4.08 -10.31
CA GLU A 79 0.02 -3.06 -9.55
C GLU A 79 0.08 -1.70 -10.27
N TYR A 80 -0.08 -1.68 -11.60
CA TYR A 80 -0.07 -0.47 -12.42
C TYR A 80 -1.46 0.18 -12.61
N GLU A 81 -2.51 -0.38 -12.00
CA GLU A 81 -3.82 0.28 -11.94
C GLU A 81 -3.80 1.47 -10.95
N LYS A 82 -4.89 2.22 -10.89
CA LYS A 82 -4.98 3.36 -9.96
C LYS A 82 -4.91 2.86 -8.51
N ASN A 83 -4.00 3.44 -7.73
CA ASN A 83 -3.81 3.14 -6.31
C ASN A 83 -4.17 4.37 -5.46
N ASP A 84 -4.83 4.15 -4.33
CA ASP A 84 -5.13 5.20 -3.34
C ASP A 84 -3.93 5.56 -2.46
N GLY A 85 -2.94 4.66 -2.38
CA GLY A 85 -1.90 4.76 -1.39
C GLY A 85 -0.73 3.80 -1.59
N LEU A 86 0.38 4.08 -0.90
CA LEU A 86 1.48 3.12 -0.71
C LEU A 86 1.60 2.73 0.75
N LEU A 87 1.87 1.46 1.02
CA LEU A 87 2.16 0.94 2.35
C LEU A 87 3.65 0.61 2.47
N ILE A 88 4.30 1.17 3.49
CA ILE A 88 5.68 0.81 3.88
C ILE A 88 5.74 0.48 5.36
N ARG A 89 6.81 -0.19 5.78
CA ARG A 89 7.15 -0.39 7.19
C ARG A 89 8.50 0.22 7.46
N TRP A 90 8.56 1.16 8.41
CA TRP A 90 9.80 1.86 8.78
C TRP A 90 10.67 1.01 9.72
N GLY A 91 11.98 1.15 9.64
CA GLY A 91 12.90 0.60 10.64
C GLY A 91 14.22 0.11 10.07
N SER A 92 14.24 -0.37 8.83
CA SER A 92 15.47 -0.61 8.07
C SER A 92 15.28 -0.24 6.60
N GLN A 93 16.37 -0.16 5.83
CA GLN A 93 16.34 0.39 4.47
C GLN A 93 15.79 1.83 4.43
N ASN A 94 15.94 2.58 5.54
CA ASN A 94 15.28 3.86 5.77
C ASN A 94 15.68 4.89 4.71
N ALA A 95 16.89 4.83 4.15
CA ALA A 95 17.31 5.71 3.07
C ALA A 95 16.47 5.52 1.79
N VAL A 96 16.27 4.28 1.35
CA VAL A 96 15.44 3.98 0.16
C VAL A 96 13.98 4.31 0.46
N LEU A 97 13.48 3.97 1.65
CA LEU A 97 12.12 4.32 2.06
C LEU A 97 11.90 5.84 2.09
N THR A 98 12.92 6.61 2.48
CA THR A 98 12.89 8.07 2.48
C THR A 98 12.81 8.63 1.06
N GLU A 99 13.62 8.11 0.14
CA GLU A 99 13.58 8.52 -1.26
C GLU A 99 12.19 8.26 -1.88
N MET A 100 11.63 7.07 -1.65
CA MET A 100 10.28 6.73 -2.10
C MET A 100 9.22 7.62 -1.47
N ALA A 101 9.29 7.84 -0.16
CA ALA A 101 8.32 8.65 0.56
C ALA A 101 8.29 10.10 0.08
N VAL A 102 9.46 10.71 -0.15
CA VAL A 102 9.56 12.08 -0.66
C VAL A 102 9.00 12.16 -2.08
N ALA A 103 9.36 11.22 -2.97
CA ALA A 103 8.85 11.20 -4.33
C ALA A 103 7.31 11.09 -4.38
N ILE A 104 6.74 10.21 -3.55
CA ILE A 104 5.30 9.94 -3.51
C ILE A 104 4.54 11.13 -2.92
N THR A 105 4.90 11.54 -1.70
CA THR A 105 4.17 12.57 -0.95
C THR A 105 4.23 13.96 -1.60
N THR A 106 5.18 14.19 -2.50
CA THR A 106 5.33 15.46 -3.21
C THR A 106 4.93 15.41 -4.68
N GLY A 107 4.87 14.22 -5.26
CA GLY A 107 4.61 14.00 -6.69
C GLY A 107 3.14 13.74 -7.03
N ASP A 108 2.37 13.16 -6.12
CA ASP A 108 0.95 12.87 -6.34
C ASP A 108 0.09 13.34 -5.14
N PRO A 109 -0.75 14.38 -5.30
CA PRO A 109 -1.59 14.88 -4.23
C PRO A 109 -2.77 13.96 -3.88
N GLU A 110 -3.09 12.94 -4.70
CA GLU A 110 -4.17 12.00 -4.42
C GLU A 110 -3.70 10.77 -3.62
N ILE A 111 -2.39 10.55 -3.51
CA ILE A 111 -1.83 9.37 -2.83
C ILE A 111 -1.58 9.65 -1.33
N GLU A 112 -2.01 8.72 -0.49
CA GLU A 112 -1.60 8.65 0.92
C GLU A 112 -0.47 7.62 1.13
N LEU A 113 0.55 8.00 1.91
CA LEU A 113 1.60 7.08 2.34
C LEU A 113 1.30 6.56 3.75
N PHE A 114 1.02 5.26 3.86
CA PHE A 114 0.87 4.58 5.15
C PHE A 114 2.23 4.05 5.61
N VAL A 115 2.69 4.52 6.77
CA VAL A 115 3.97 4.14 7.36
C VAL A 115 3.73 3.35 8.63
N VAL A 116 3.92 2.03 8.55
CA VAL A 116 3.85 1.15 9.71
C VAL A 116 5.10 1.33 10.57
N VAL A 117 4.90 1.55 11.87
CA VAL A 117 5.95 1.74 12.87
C VAL A 117 5.67 0.85 14.08
N SER A 118 6.69 0.19 14.62
CA SER A 118 6.59 -0.74 15.74
C SER A 118 6.43 -0.05 17.10
N SER A 119 6.80 1.23 17.20
CA SER A 119 6.77 2.00 18.45
C SER A 119 6.69 3.51 18.20
N SER A 120 6.35 4.27 19.24
CA SER A 120 6.34 5.74 19.19
C SER A 120 7.76 6.33 19.00
N SER A 121 8.81 5.61 19.43
CA SER A 121 10.20 5.99 19.14
C SER A 121 10.49 5.88 17.64
N GLN A 122 10.08 4.77 17.02
CA GLN A 122 10.24 4.56 15.59
C GLN A 122 9.41 5.57 14.77
N GLN A 123 8.20 5.91 15.23
CA GLN A 123 7.41 7.00 14.64
C GLN A 123 8.14 8.34 14.69
N SER A 124 8.79 8.65 15.82
CA SER A 124 9.55 9.90 15.97
C SER A 124 10.77 9.93 15.04
N SER A 125 11.49 8.80 14.93
CA SER A 125 12.59 8.61 13.97
C SER A 125 12.12 8.84 12.52
N ALA A 126 11.04 8.17 12.11
CA ALA A 126 10.46 8.32 10.78
C ALA A 126 10.01 9.75 10.50
N SER A 127 9.26 10.37 11.42
CA SER A 127 8.75 11.74 11.25
C SER A 127 9.88 12.76 11.09
N SER A 128 10.93 12.63 11.91
CA SER A 128 12.10 13.51 11.85
C SER A 128 12.88 13.33 10.56
N THR A 129 13.10 12.09 10.14
CA THR A 129 13.88 11.76 8.93
C THR A 129 13.12 12.19 7.66
N LEU A 130 11.85 11.82 7.55
CA LEU A 130 11.02 12.15 6.40
C LEU A 130 10.79 13.66 6.29
N GLY A 131 10.52 14.33 7.41
CA GLY A 131 10.37 15.79 7.45
C GLY A 131 11.66 16.52 7.08
N GLY A 132 12.81 16.05 7.58
CA GLY A 132 14.12 16.60 7.23
C GLY A 132 14.52 16.38 5.77
N ALA A 133 14.08 15.28 5.16
CA ALA A 133 14.27 14.98 3.74
C ALA A 133 13.33 15.78 2.82
N GLY A 134 12.34 16.48 3.37
CA GLY A 134 11.39 17.30 2.61
C GLY A 134 10.14 16.56 2.12
N ALA A 135 9.80 15.41 2.72
CA ALA A 135 8.53 14.74 2.48
C ALA A 135 7.36 15.61 2.95
N ASP A 136 6.22 15.53 2.28
CA ASP A 136 5.00 16.18 2.77
C ASP A 136 4.33 15.30 3.84
N LEU A 137 4.55 15.66 5.11
CA LEU A 137 4.00 14.91 6.24
C LEU A 137 2.46 14.95 6.29
N SER A 138 1.79 15.88 5.60
CA SER A 138 0.33 15.90 5.53
C SER A 138 -0.26 14.74 4.72
N HIS A 139 0.54 14.16 3.80
CA HIS A 139 0.24 12.96 3.03
C HIS A 139 0.67 11.66 3.71
N ILE A 140 1.22 11.73 4.93
CA ILE A 140 1.70 10.56 5.67
C ILE A 140 0.70 10.17 6.77
N ARG A 141 0.41 8.88 6.87
CA ARG A 141 -0.40 8.26 7.91
C ARG A 141 0.45 7.24 8.65
N PHE A 142 0.82 7.54 9.89
CA PHE A 142 1.54 6.59 10.73
C PHE A 142 0.58 5.56 11.32
N VAL A 143 0.94 4.29 11.21
CA VAL A 143 0.18 3.15 11.75
C VAL A 143 1.07 2.44 12.76
N GLN A 144 0.78 2.62 14.05
CA GLN A 144 1.58 1.98 15.09
C GLN A 144 1.13 0.53 15.28
N ALA A 145 1.94 -0.43 14.79
CA ALA A 145 1.68 -1.86 14.89
C ALA A 145 2.99 -2.66 15.05
N PRO A 146 3.05 -3.62 16.00
CA PRO A 146 4.20 -4.50 16.12
C PRO A 146 4.45 -5.24 14.80
N SER A 147 5.71 -5.26 14.37
CA SER A 147 6.15 -5.89 13.12
C SER A 147 7.60 -6.36 13.27
N ASN A 148 7.97 -7.41 12.54
CA ASN A 148 9.31 -8.02 12.58
C ASN A 148 10.24 -7.47 11.49
N SER A 149 9.73 -7.07 10.31
CA SER A 149 10.58 -6.70 9.18
C SER A 149 9.95 -5.70 8.21
N VAL A 150 10.77 -5.09 7.36
CA VAL A 150 10.39 -4.04 6.39
C VAL A 150 9.73 -4.55 5.10
N TRP A 151 9.66 -5.87 4.92
CA TRP A 151 9.22 -6.51 3.68
C TRP A 151 7.69 -6.49 3.50
N MET A 152 7.07 -5.31 3.55
CA MET A 152 5.62 -5.11 3.44
C MET A 152 5.02 -5.74 2.17
N ARG A 153 5.79 -5.81 1.08
CA ARG A 153 5.37 -6.51 -0.15
C ARG A 153 5.14 -8.01 0.06
N ASP A 154 5.83 -8.63 1.03
CA ASP A 154 5.75 -10.06 1.27
C ASP A 154 4.59 -10.46 2.19
N TYR A 155 4.32 -9.70 3.24
CA TYR A 155 3.31 -10.06 4.25
C TYR A 155 2.12 -9.11 4.31
N GLY A 156 2.20 -7.95 3.65
CA GLY A 156 1.20 -6.91 3.71
C GLY A 156 -0.14 -7.33 3.09
N PRO A 157 -1.20 -6.53 3.31
CA PRO A 157 -2.52 -6.84 2.78
C PRO A 157 -2.48 -6.91 1.26
N ARG A 158 -3.12 -7.93 0.68
CA ARG A 158 -3.43 -7.94 -0.75
C ARG A 158 -4.83 -7.43 -0.96
N PHE A 159 -4.95 -6.31 -1.65
CA PHE A 159 -6.24 -5.74 -1.97
C PHE A 159 -6.84 -6.45 -3.19
N ILE A 160 -8.15 -6.65 -3.14
CA ILE A 160 -8.99 -7.18 -4.19
C ILE A 160 -10.23 -6.29 -4.31
N ASP A 161 -10.86 -6.28 -5.48
CA ASP A 161 -12.25 -5.86 -5.64
C ASP A 161 -13.16 -7.06 -5.40
N HIS A 162 -14.14 -6.87 -4.53
CA HIS A 162 -15.22 -7.82 -4.29
C HIS A 162 -16.55 -7.07 -4.44
N GLU A 163 -17.12 -7.16 -5.65
CA GLU A 163 -18.39 -6.54 -6.03
C GLU A 163 -18.38 -5.00 -5.97
N GLY A 164 -17.30 -4.37 -6.45
CA GLY A 164 -17.13 -2.91 -6.44
C GLY A 164 -16.67 -2.35 -5.09
N HIS A 165 -16.30 -3.22 -4.16
CA HIS A 165 -15.80 -2.86 -2.84
C HIS A 165 -14.40 -3.43 -2.63
N ARG A 166 -13.51 -2.60 -2.08
CA ARG A 166 -12.19 -3.07 -1.68
C ARG A 166 -12.34 -4.12 -0.57
N ALA A 167 -11.52 -5.16 -0.63
CA ALA A 167 -11.37 -6.14 0.42
C ALA A 167 -9.91 -6.62 0.46
N ILE A 168 -9.56 -7.36 1.50
CA ILE A 168 -8.21 -7.89 1.72
C ILE A 168 -8.24 -9.41 1.63
N VAL A 169 -7.31 -9.99 0.89
CA VAL A 169 -6.97 -11.41 0.96
C VAL A 169 -5.67 -11.56 1.74
N ASP A 170 -5.67 -12.48 2.69
CA ASP A 170 -4.55 -12.73 3.59
C ASP A 170 -4.06 -14.18 3.48
N HIS A 171 -2.75 -14.34 3.38
CA HIS A 171 -2.07 -15.62 3.28
C HIS A 171 -1.16 -15.78 4.50
N THR A 172 -0.81 -17.00 4.84
CA THR A 172 0.16 -17.20 5.92
C THR A 172 1.57 -16.92 5.40
N TYR A 173 2.27 -15.97 6.02
CA TYR A 173 3.62 -15.59 5.66
C TYR A 173 4.61 -16.75 5.88
N ASN A 174 5.45 -17.01 4.89
CA ASN A 174 6.39 -18.13 4.86
C ASN A 174 7.69 -17.89 5.67
N ARG A 175 7.62 -17.12 6.74
CA ARG A 175 8.70 -16.87 7.70
C ARG A 175 8.19 -17.04 9.12
N ASN A 176 9.07 -17.35 10.06
CA ASN A 176 8.73 -17.37 11.49
C ASN A 176 8.66 -15.94 12.06
N ARG A 177 7.80 -15.11 11.47
CA ARG A 177 7.62 -13.68 11.75
C ARG A 177 6.13 -13.39 11.98
N PRO A 178 5.60 -13.79 13.16
CA PRO A 178 4.16 -13.73 13.42
C PRO A 178 3.61 -12.31 13.50
N LEU A 179 4.45 -11.30 13.82
CA LEU A 179 3.99 -9.91 13.87
C LEU A 179 3.84 -9.32 12.47
N ASP A 180 4.73 -9.69 11.54
CA ASP A 180 4.56 -9.39 10.11
C ASP A 180 3.26 -10.00 9.57
N ASN A 181 3.02 -11.28 9.88
CA ASN A 181 1.81 -12.01 9.46
C ASN A 181 0.51 -11.42 10.03
N ALA A 182 0.58 -10.56 11.06
CA ALA A 182 -0.59 -9.94 11.65
C ALA A 182 -0.98 -8.60 11.01
N ILE A 183 -0.10 -8.02 10.18
CA ILE A 183 -0.30 -6.68 9.60
C ILE A 183 -1.54 -6.58 8.69
N PRO A 184 -1.90 -7.57 7.86
CA PRO A 184 -3.13 -7.50 7.07
C PRO A 184 -4.39 -7.30 7.92
N ALA A 185 -4.46 -7.91 9.10
CA ALA A 185 -5.58 -7.72 10.03
C ALA A 185 -5.63 -6.30 10.62
N VAL A 186 -4.46 -5.67 10.86
CA VAL A 186 -4.39 -4.27 11.29
C VAL A 186 -4.99 -3.34 10.23
N PHE A 187 -4.65 -3.55 8.96
CA PHE A 187 -5.19 -2.74 7.87
C PHE A 187 -6.68 -3.00 7.60
N ALA A 188 -7.14 -4.25 7.72
CA ALA A 188 -8.56 -4.57 7.63
C ALA A 188 -9.37 -3.78 8.67
N GLN A 189 -8.88 -3.71 9.91
CA GLN A 189 -9.53 -2.92 10.96
C GLN A 189 -9.41 -1.41 10.71
N LEU A 190 -8.23 -0.92 10.34
CA LEU A 190 -7.96 0.51 10.11
C LEU A 190 -8.82 1.07 8.99
N LEU A 191 -8.93 0.34 7.88
CA LEU A 191 -9.65 0.76 6.67
C LEU A 191 -11.12 0.33 6.68
N ALA A 192 -11.55 -0.42 7.70
CA ALA A 192 -12.88 -1.03 7.81
C ALA A 192 -13.25 -1.92 6.60
N GLU A 193 -12.28 -2.69 6.11
CA GLU A 193 -12.43 -3.57 4.94
C GLU A 193 -12.65 -5.03 5.37
N ASN A 194 -13.39 -5.79 4.56
CA ASN A 194 -13.48 -7.22 4.74
C ASN A 194 -12.11 -7.88 4.53
N LYS A 195 -11.80 -8.91 5.31
CA LYS A 195 -10.59 -9.72 5.18
C LYS A 195 -10.92 -11.20 5.03
N TYR A 196 -10.29 -11.84 4.06
CA TYR A 196 -10.49 -13.24 3.73
C TYR A 196 -9.17 -14.01 3.84
N ASP A 197 -9.10 -14.98 4.76
CA ASP A 197 -7.93 -15.83 4.92
C ASP A 197 -7.96 -17.00 3.92
N ILE A 198 -6.84 -17.23 3.24
CA ILE A 198 -6.66 -18.34 2.29
C ILE A 198 -5.67 -19.39 2.83
N PRO A 199 -5.84 -20.68 2.51
CA PRO A 199 -4.96 -21.75 2.99
C PRO A 199 -3.68 -21.82 2.15
N LEU A 200 -2.93 -20.71 2.09
CA LEU A 200 -1.70 -20.58 1.32
C LEU A 200 -0.57 -20.08 2.23
N VAL A 201 0.55 -20.78 2.21
CA VAL A 201 1.81 -20.31 2.82
C VAL A 201 2.67 -19.69 1.73
N HIS A 202 2.96 -18.39 1.81
CA HIS A 202 3.61 -17.67 0.72
C HIS A 202 4.44 -16.48 1.22
N GLY A 203 5.35 -15.97 0.38
CA GLY A 203 5.99 -14.68 0.54
C GLY A 203 5.53 -13.82 -0.63
N GLY A 204 4.82 -12.75 -0.34
CA GLY A 204 3.97 -12.07 -1.29
C GLY A 204 4.65 -11.44 -2.50
N GLY A 205 5.95 -11.11 -2.42
CA GLY A 205 6.72 -10.65 -3.57
C GLY A 205 6.88 -11.68 -4.69
N ASN A 206 6.56 -12.96 -4.45
CA ASN A 206 6.57 -14.02 -5.48
C ASN A 206 5.22 -14.17 -6.21
N PHE A 207 4.43 -13.09 -6.29
CA PHE A 207 3.15 -13.07 -6.98
C PHE A 207 2.98 -11.73 -7.71
N HIS A 208 2.78 -11.78 -9.02
CA HIS A 208 2.51 -10.60 -9.84
C HIS A 208 1.24 -10.79 -10.65
N LEU A 209 0.38 -9.77 -10.63
CA LEU A 209 -0.96 -9.75 -11.23
C LEU A 209 -0.97 -8.83 -12.45
N PHE A 210 -1.81 -9.18 -13.42
CA PHE A 210 -2.10 -8.40 -14.61
C PHE A 210 -3.60 -8.12 -14.72
N GLU A 211 -3.95 -7.05 -15.44
CA GLU A 211 -5.33 -6.57 -15.61
C GLU A 211 -6.25 -7.59 -16.32
N ASP A 212 -5.67 -8.60 -17.00
CA ASP A 212 -6.38 -9.67 -17.69
C ASP A 212 -6.69 -10.88 -16.78
N ASN A 213 -6.57 -10.69 -15.46
CA ASN A 213 -6.70 -11.73 -14.43
C ASN A 213 -5.65 -12.86 -14.52
N SER A 214 -4.56 -12.68 -15.28
CA SER A 214 -3.42 -13.58 -15.24
C SER A 214 -2.49 -13.26 -14.06
N ALA A 215 -1.81 -14.29 -13.56
CA ALA A 215 -0.85 -14.15 -12.47
C ALA A 215 0.37 -15.03 -12.69
N TYR A 216 1.54 -14.53 -12.29
CA TYR A 216 2.81 -15.24 -12.40
C TYR A 216 3.47 -15.37 -11.03
N MET A 217 4.02 -16.55 -10.77
CA MET A 217 4.81 -16.87 -9.59
C MET A 217 5.99 -17.74 -10.01
N THR A 218 7.13 -17.58 -9.35
CA THR A 218 8.28 -18.46 -9.56
C THR A 218 8.19 -19.68 -8.65
N SER A 219 8.70 -20.81 -9.13
CA SER A 219 8.75 -22.10 -8.43
C SER A 219 9.91 -22.18 -7.44
#